data_AF-A0A967KUK0-F1
#
_entry.id   AF-A0A967KUK0-F1
#
_cell.length_a   1.000
_cell.length_b   1.000
_cell.length_c   1.000
_cell.angle_alpha   90.00
_cell.angle_beta   90.00
_cell.angle_gamma   90.00
#
_symmetry.space_group_name_H-M   'P 1'
#
loop_
_entity.id
_entity.type
_entity.pdbx_description
1 polymer ?
#
loop_
_entity_poly.entity_id
_entity_poly.type
_entity_poly.pdbx_seq_one_letter_code
_entity_poly.pdbx_strand_id
1 'polypeptide(L)'
;FLPSFFFVPFVNRAVPWIRRSPLTGAALDGVNAAALGLMAAVTIQLARVSLIDPITIVIAVASVGALFFLRLNSTWLIAAGGLIGILYGLV
;
A
#
# COMPACT_ATOMS: atom_id res chain seq x y z
N PHE A 1 11.09 -6.27 10.25
CA PHE A 1 9.92 -6.12 11.14
C PHE A 1 10.29 -5.91 12.61
N LEU A 2 11.31 -6.59 13.17
CA LEU A 2 11.66 -6.46 14.60
C LEU A 2 11.91 -5.02 15.10
N PRO A 3 12.64 -4.15 14.39
CA PRO A 3 12.85 -2.76 14.83
C PRO A 3 11.52 -1.99 14.96
N SER A 4 10.61 -2.18 14.01
CA SER A 4 9.30 -1.53 13.96
C SER A 4 8.46 -1.87 15.20
N PHE A 5 8.53 -3.10 15.71
CA PHE A 5 7.81 -3.52 16.91
C PHE A 5 8.21 -2.71 18.16
N PHE A 6 9.45 -2.25 18.24
CA PHE A 6 9.91 -1.42 19.35
C PHE A 6 9.61 0.08 19.13
N PHE A 7 9.75 0.57 17.91
CA PHE A 7 9.56 1.99 17.60
C PHE A 7 8.09 2.40 17.53
N VAL A 8 7.20 1.56 16.98
CA VAL A 8 5.78 1.90 16.77
C VAL A 8 5.04 2.24 18.08
N PRO A 9 5.17 1.47 19.18
CA PRO A 9 4.53 1.82 20.45
C PRO A 9 5.00 3.15 21.03
N PHE A 10 6.31 3.43 20.90
CA PHE A 10 6.90 4.68 21.39
C PHE A 10 6.36 5.88 20.62
N VAL A 11 6.36 5.80 19.29
CA VAL A 11 5.83 6.85 18.41
C VAL A 11 4.33 7.05 18.64
N ASN A 12 3.54 5.97 18.72
CA ASN A 12 2.10 6.05 18.98
C ASN A 12 1.77 6.74 20.31
N ARG A 13 2.62 6.62 21.33
CA ARG A 13 2.44 7.34 22.60
C ARG A 13 2.85 8.81 22.51
N ALA A 14 3.86 9.13 21.69
CA ALA A 14 4.37 10.50 21.53
C ALA A 14 3.47 11.37 20.63
N VAL A 15 2.88 10.82 19.56
CA VAL A 15 2.05 11.56 18.59
C VAL A 15 0.89 12.34 19.24
N PRO A 16 0.09 11.77 20.18
CA PRO A 16 -0.97 12.50 20.86
C PRO A 16 -0.47 13.71 21.66
N TRP A 17 0.75 13.66 22.20
CA TRP A 17 1.36 14.77 22.94
C TRP A 17 1.79 15.89 22.00
N ILE A 18 2.41 15.52 20.87
CA ILE A 18 2.86 16.45 19.83
C ILE A 18 1.68 17.17 19.17
N ARG A 19 0.55 16.49 19.00
CA ARG A 19 -0.70 17.06 18.45
C ARG A 19 -1.44 18.03 19.38
N ARG A 20 -1.02 18.20 20.64
CA ARG A 20 -1.66 19.18 21.56
C ARG A 20 -1.47 20.63 21.11
N SER A 21 -0.42 20.92 20.35
CA SER A 21 -0.19 22.22 19.75
C SER A 21 -0.95 22.34 18.41
N PRO A 22 -1.75 23.40 18.19
CA PRO A 22 -2.50 23.58 16.94
C PRO A 22 -1.60 23.72 15.71
N LEU A 23 -0.44 24.38 15.87
CA LEU A 23 0.53 24.59 14.80
C LEU A 23 1.19 23.26 14.38
N THR A 24 1.56 22.44 15.36
CA THR A 24 2.18 21.13 15.12
C THR A 24 1.17 20.12 14.59
N GLY A 25 -0.08 20.15 15.06
CA GLY A 25 -1.18 19.37 14.49
C GLY A 25 -1.39 19.65 13.01
N ALA A 26 -1.50 20.92 12.62
CA ALA A 26 -1.66 21.32 11.22
C ALA A 26 -0.45 20.90 10.35
N ALA A 27 0.78 21.01 10.88
CA ALA A 27 1.97 20.52 10.19
C ALA A 27 1.93 18.99 9.98
N LEU A 28 1.53 18.20 11.00
CA LEU A 28 1.37 16.75 10.88
C LEU A 28 0.30 16.37 9.85
N ASP A 29 -0.79 17.12 9.76
CA ASP A 29 -1.83 16.90 8.76
C ASP A 29 -1.31 17.18 7.35
N GLY A 30 -0.52 18.26 7.17
CA GLY A 30 0.18 18.54 5.91
C GLY A 30 1.17 17.44 5.51
N VAL A 31 1.94 16.90 6.46
CA VAL A 31 2.85 15.77 6.22
C VAL A 31 2.06 14.51 5.81
N ASN A 32 0.93 14.22 6.47
CA ASN A 32 0.09 13.08 6.11
C ASN A 32 -0.52 13.23 4.71
N ALA A 33 -0.99 14.44 4.37
CA ALA A 33 -1.49 14.73 3.03
C ALA A 33 -0.38 14.59 1.95
N ALA A 34 0.83 15.07 2.23
CA ALA A 34 1.98 14.90 1.35
C ALA A 34 2.36 13.42 1.18
N ALA A 35 2.34 12.64 2.27
CA ALA A 35 2.60 11.20 2.23
C ALA A 35 1.54 10.46 1.39
N LEU A 36 0.25 10.78 1.55
CA LEU A 36 -0.82 10.21 0.72
C LEU A 36 -0.65 10.60 -0.75
N GLY A 37 -0.28 11.85 -1.03
CA GLY A 37 0.02 12.31 -2.40
C GLY A 37 1.18 11.54 -3.03
N LEU A 38 2.26 11.30 -2.28
CA LEU A 38 3.39 10.48 -2.72
C LEU A 38 2.98 9.02 -2.95
N MET A 39 2.22 8.42 -2.02
CA MET A 39 1.71 7.05 -2.17
C MET A 39 0.87 6.92 -3.44
N ALA A 40 -0.03 7.87 -3.72
CA ALA A 40 -0.83 7.89 -4.94
C ALA A 40 0.04 8.04 -6.19
N ALA A 41 1.00 8.98 -6.18
CA ALA A 41 1.91 9.21 -7.30
C ALA A 41 2.75 7.96 -7.64
N VAL A 42 3.33 7.32 -6.63
CA VAL A 42 4.10 6.08 -6.79
C VAL A 42 3.19 4.94 -7.25
N THR A 43 1.96 4.84 -6.73
CA THR A 43 0.99 3.83 -7.18
C THR A 43 0.66 3.99 -8.66
N ILE A 44 0.48 5.21 -9.15
CA ILE A 44 0.26 5.48 -10.58
C ILE A 44 1.48 5.10 -11.41
N GLN A 45 2.70 5.39 -10.93
CA GLN A 45 3.94 4.96 -11.60
C GLN A 45 4.03 3.44 -11.68
N LEU A 46 3.78 2.74 -10.58
CA LEU A 46 3.76 1.27 -10.53
C LEU A 46 2.69 0.71 -11.47
N ALA A 47 1.49 1.30 -11.51
CA ALA A 47 0.42 0.86 -12.41
C ALA A 47 0.84 0.94 -13.89
N ARG A 48 1.51 2.02 -14.30
CA ARG A 48 1.99 2.17 -15.69
C ARG A 48 3.01 1.12 -16.11
N VAL A 49 3.88 0.69 -15.18
CA VAL A 49 4.89 -0.34 -15.47
C VAL A 49 4.38 -1.76 -15.25
N SER A 50 3.30 -1.94 -14.48
CA SER A 50 2.77 -3.27 -14.14
C SER A 50 1.59 -3.67 -15.03
N LEU A 51 0.81 -2.72 -15.57
CA LEU A 51 -0.38 -2.97 -16.39
C LEU A 51 -0.05 -2.77 -17.88
N ILE A 52 0.79 -3.65 -18.41
CA ILE A 52 1.29 -3.56 -19.79
C ILE A 52 0.50 -4.43 -20.79
N ASP A 53 -0.28 -5.39 -20.30
CA ASP A 53 -0.93 -6.41 -21.13
C ASP A 53 -2.31 -6.78 -20.58
N PRO A 54 -3.17 -7.44 -21.39
CA PRO A 54 -4.52 -7.80 -20.98
C PRO A 54 -4.57 -8.71 -19.74
N ILE A 55 -3.58 -9.58 -19.53
CA ILE A 55 -3.55 -10.51 -18.41
C ILE A 55 -3.24 -9.75 -17.11
N THR A 56 -2.25 -8.85 -17.13
CA THR A 56 -1.93 -8.02 -15.96
C THR A 56 -3.09 -7.12 -15.56
N ILE A 57 -3.87 -6.61 -16.53
CA ILE A 57 -5.11 -5.86 -16.26
C ILE A 57 -6.18 -6.75 -15.61
N VAL A 58 -6.41 -7.96 -16.13
CA VAL A 58 -7.38 -8.91 -15.54
C VAL A 58 -6.98 -9.29 -14.12
N ILE A 59 -5.70 -9.58 -13.88
CA ILE A 59 -5.17 -9.90 -12.54
C ILE A 59 -5.41 -8.72 -11.59
N ALA A 60 -5.17 -7.48 -12.03
CA ALA A 60 -5.40 -6.29 -11.21
C ALA A 60 -6.89 -6.11 -10.86
N VAL A 61 -7.79 -6.22 -11.83
CA VAL A 61 -9.25 -6.11 -11.59
C VAL A 61 -9.75 -7.22 -10.67
N ALA A 62 -9.33 -8.47 -10.90
CA ALA A 62 -9.70 -9.61 -10.06
C ALA A 62 -9.16 -9.43 -8.63
N SER A 63 -7.93 -8.94 -8.48
CA SER A 63 -7.30 -8.66 -7.19
C SER A 63 -8.06 -7.58 -6.42
N VAL A 64 -8.42 -6.48 -7.10
CA VAL A 64 -9.25 -5.41 -6.51
C VAL A 64 -10.59 -5.97 -6.04
N GLY A 65 -11.29 -6.73 -6.89
CA GLY A 65 -12.55 -7.37 -6.52
C GLY A 65 -12.41 -8.33 -5.32
N ALA A 66 -11.35 -9.15 -5.31
CA ALA A 66 -11.09 -10.07 -4.21
C ALA A 66 -10.76 -9.37 -2.88
N LEU A 67 -10.04 -8.24 -2.93
CA LEU A 67 -9.76 -7.44 -1.74
C LEU A 67 -11.02 -6.78 -1.19
N PHE A 68 -11.85 -6.17 -2.04
CA PHE A 68 -13.02 -5.42 -1.58
C PHE A 68 -14.20 -6.33 -1.19
N PHE A 69 -14.50 -7.36 -1.98
CA PHE A 69 -15.69 -8.20 -1.76
C PHE A 69 -15.39 -9.43 -0.91
N LEU A 70 -14.26 -10.08 -1.16
CA LEU A 70 -13.91 -11.36 -0.50
C LEU A 70 -13.00 -11.15 0.73
N ARG A 71 -12.47 -9.93 0.95
CA ARG A 71 -11.56 -9.57 2.04
C ARG A 71 -10.37 -10.54 2.17
N LEU A 72 -9.90 -11.05 1.03
CA LEU A 72 -8.79 -12.00 1.03
C LEU A 72 -7.51 -11.31 1.51
N ASN A 73 -6.69 -12.05 2.25
CA ASN A 73 -5.38 -11.57 2.68
C ASN A 73 -4.50 -11.29 1.45
N SER A 74 -3.90 -10.11 1.41
CA SER A 74 -2.97 -9.68 0.37
C SER A 74 -1.85 -10.70 0.12
N THR A 75 -1.42 -11.47 1.13
CA THR A 75 -0.41 -12.51 0.95
C THR A 75 -0.84 -13.58 -0.07
N TRP A 76 -2.11 -14.00 -0.06
CA TRP A 76 -2.63 -14.99 -1.00
C TRP A 76 -2.74 -14.42 -2.42
N LEU A 77 -3.16 -13.16 -2.54
CA LEU A 77 -3.21 -12.47 -3.84
C LEU A 77 -1.81 -12.35 -4.46
N ILE A 78 -0.81 -11.98 -3.67
CA ILE A 78 0.58 -11.84 -4.13
C ILE A 78 1.11 -13.20 -4.57
N ALA A 79 0.88 -14.27 -3.80
CA ALA A 79 1.32 -15.62 -4.14
C ALA A 79 0.65 -16.12 -5.45
N ALA A 80 -0.66 -15.94 -5.58
CA ALA A 80 -1.40 -16.35 -6.78
C ALA A 80 -0.98 -15.56 -8.02
N GLY A 81 -0.86 -14.22 -7.91
CA GLY A 81 -0.40 -13.37 -9.01
C GLY A 81 1.02 -13.71 -9.44
N GLY A 82 1.93 -13.96 -8.49
CA GLY A 82 3.29 -14.40 -8.78
C GLY A 82 3.34 -15.76 -9.49
N LEU A 83 2.52 -16.72 -9.06
CA LEU A 83 2.44 -18.03 -9.70
C LEU A 83 1.92 -17.93 -11.15
N ILE A 84 0.86 -17.14 -11.37
CA ILE A 84 0.32 -16.88 -12.70
C ILE A 84 1.36 -16.21 -13.59
N GLY A 85 2.10 -15.21 -13.07
CA GLY A 85 3.17 -14.53 -13.80
C GLY A 85 4.31 -15.46 -14.22
N ILE A 86 4.73 -16.39 -13.34
CA ILE A 86 5.74 -17.40 -13.68
C ILE A 86 5.24 -18.34 -14.77
N LEU A 87 4.01 -18.84 -14.66
CA LEU A 87 3.42 -19.74 -15.66
C LEU A 87 3.28 -19.06 -17.02
N TYR A 88 2.91 -17.78 -17.03
CA TYR A 88 2.80 -17.01 -18.27
C TYR A 88 4.17 -16.69 -18.88
N GLY A 89 5.18 -16.35 -18.07
CA GLY A 89 6.53 -16.10 -18.57
C GLY A 89 7.30 -17.34 -19.06
N LEU A 90 6.78 -18.54 -18.79
CA LEU A 90 7.34 -19.81 -19.27
C LEU A 90 6.81 -20.23 -20.67
N VAL A 91 5.74 -19.59 -21.15
CA VAL A 91 5.10 -19.85 -22.45
C VAL A 91 5.55 -18.81 -23.47
#